data_AF-A0A7X7JAH8-F1
#
_entry.id   AF-A0A7X7JAH8-F1
#
_cell.length_a   1.000
_cell.length_b   1.000
_cell.length_c   1.000
_cell.angle_alpha   90.00
_cell.angle_beta   90.00
_cell.angle_gamma   90.00
#
_symmetry.space_group_name_H-M   'P 1'
#
loop_
_entity.id
_entity.type
_entity.pdbx_description
1 polymer ?
#
loop_
_entity_poly.entity_id
_entity_poly.type
_entity_poly.pdbx_seq_one_letter_code
_entity_poly.pdbx_strand_id
1 'polypeptide(L)'
;MKIAVTAKGRTLDDQVDPRFGRCSYFLVIDAETLDVKPLENPNLALGGGAGIQSAQLMAEHEVKAVLTGNCGPNAYQTLKAADIEVIVGASGTVREAIGKFKAGGLSSTQGPNVASHFGMGAGTEGSGAQTSTPPMDSSMGRGMGGGRGMGRGMGMGGGRGMGRGMGMGGGGRGMGPGMGVAPGAEEFPPVPASAGEADVLRAEAQNLEAQLQTINSRIGQLASGRARLRLLAAVDAGKCTACGLCEKVCPEQAITVEKIAVISAAKCTGCGQCVAECPQDALTLKKG
;
A
#
# COMPACT_ATOMS: atom_id res chain seq x y z
N MET A 1 8.84 17.99 17.18
CA MET A 1 7.74 18.00 16.14
C MET A 1 8.22 17.25 14.91
N LYS A 2 7.45 16.30 14.34
CA LYS A 2 7.87 15.54 13.14
C LYS A 2 7.47 16.24 11.83
N ILE A 3 8.40 16.34 10.90
CA ILE A 3 8.23 16.95 9.58
C ILE A 3 8.66 15.91 8.53
N ALA A 4 7.96 15.80 7.42
CA ALA A 4 8.41 14.99 6.28
C ALA A 4 8.83 15.87 5.12
N VAL A 5 9.93 15.52 4.46
CA VAL A 5 10.39 16.16 3.23
C VAL A 5 10.41 15.14 2.11
N THR A 6 9.83 15.46 0.95
CA THR A 6 9.92 14.59 -0.23
C THR A 6 11.32 14.62 -0.80
N ALA A 7 11.92 13.46 -1.05
CA ALA A 7 13.31 13.36 -1.49
C ALA A 7 13.48 12.34 -2.62
N LYS A 8 14.48 12.59 -3.47
CA LYS A 8 14.92 11.62 -4.49
C LYS A 8 15.82 10.52 -3.91
N GLY A 9 16.44 10.78 -2.75
CA GLY A 9 17.33 9.85 -2.05
C GLY A 9 17.06 9.80 -0.54
N ARG A 10 18.01 9.21 0.20
CA ARG A 10 17.85 8.80 1.61
C ARG A 10 18.53 9.75 2.60
N THR A 11 19.22 10.77 2.13
CA THR A 11 20.10 11.64 2.91
C THR A 11 19.63 13.09 2.85
N LEU A 12 20.11 13.92 3.78
CA LEU A 12 19.77 15.35 3.83
C LEU A 12 20.34 16.15 2.65
N ASP A 13 21.35 15.62 1.98
CA ASP A 13 22.03 16.30 0.87
C ASP A 13 21.41 15.92 -0.49
N ASP A 14 20.48 14.95 -0.48
CA ASP A 14 19.68 14.61 -1.65
C ASP A 14 18.71 15.73 -2.01
N GLN A 15 18.36 15.81 -3.30
CA GLN A 15 17.41 16.78 -3.80
C GLN A 15 15.98 16.47 -3.34
N VAL A 16 15.23 17.55 -3.07
CA VAL A 16 13.78 17.47 -2.88
C VAL A 16 13.11 16.92 -4.15
N ASP A 17 12.25 15.92 -3.99
CA ASP A 17 11.43 15.45 -5.12
C ASP A 17 10.23 16.41 -5.30
N PRO A 18 10.00 16.93 -6.52
CA PRO A 18 8.89 17.83 -6.76
C PRO A 18 7.50 17.18 -6.70
N ARG A 19 7.39 15.85 -6.65
CA ARG A 19 6.11 15.13 -6.66
C ARG A 19 5.85 14.51 -5.30
N PHE A 20 4.79 14.93 -4.62
CA PHE A 20 4.42 14.33 -3.33
C PHE A 20 4.04 12.85 -3.42
N GLY A 21 3.02 12.51 -4.21
CA GLY A 21 2.46 11.14 -4.20
C GLY A 21 3.36 10.07 -4.78
N ARG A 22 4.40 10.46 -5.53
CA ARG A 22 5.30 9.55 -6.26
C ARG A 22 6.78 9.90 -6.05
N CYS A 23 7.12 10.56 -4.94
CA CYS A 23 8.54 10.70 -4.57
C CYS A 23 9.13 9.32 -4.28
N SER A 24 10.45 9.18 -4.41
CA SER A 24 11.14 7.94 -4.05
C SER A 24 11.17 7.73 -2.54
N TYR A 25 11.42 8.79 -1.78
CA TYR A 25 11.55 8.74 -0.33
C TYR A 25 10.82 9.90 0.35
N PHE A 26 10.39 9.65 1.58
CA PHE A 26 10.04 10.66 2.58
C PHE A 26 11.12 10.65 3.66
N LEU A 27 11.76 11.78 3.89
CA LEU A 27 12.67 11.94 5.02
C LEU A 27 11.86 12.49 6.19
N VAL A 28 11.57 11.63 7.16
CA VAL A 28 10.86 12.02 8.40
C VAL A 28 11.91 12.53 9.38
N ILE A 29 11.82 13.81 9.71
CA ILE A 29 12.78 14.53 10.53
C ILE A 29 12.09 15.03 11.79
N ASP A 30 12.70 14.84 12.94
CA ASP A 30 12.27 15.57 14.14
C ASP A 30 12.89 16.98 14.14
N ALA A 31 12.04 18.00 14.19
CA ALA A 31 12.43 19.41 14.17
C ALA A 31 13.31 19.79 15.38
N GLU A 32 13.16 19.09 16.51
CA GLU A 32 13.85 19.36 17.77
C GLU A 32 15.21 18.66 17.81
N THR A 33 15.26 17.34 17.55
CA THR A 33 16.49 16.55 17.65
C THR A 33 17.32 16.50 16.36
N LEU A 34 16.72 16.90 15.22
CA LEU A 34 17.27 16.71 13.87
C LEU A 34 17.48 15.24 13.46
N ASP A 35 16.89 14.29 14.19
CA ASP A 35 16.94 12.88 13.81
C ASP A 35 16.23 12.67 12.47
N VAL A 36 16.90 11.98 11.55
CA VAL A 36 16.40 11.72 10.20
C VAL A 36 16.12 10.24 10.03
N LYS A 37 14.88 9.91 9.69
CA LYS A 37 14.46 8.56 9.32
C LYS A 37 14.04 8.54 7.84
N PRO A 38 14.85 7.95 6.95
CA PRO A 38 14.46 7.76 5.57
C PRO A 38 13.38 6.67 5.47
N LEU A 39 12.27 7.01 4.81
CA LEU A 39 11.16 6.12 4.53
C LEU A 39 10.99 6.00 3.01
N GLU A 40 11.08 4.78 2.48
CA GLU A 40 10.81 4.53 1.07
C GLU A 40 9.31 4.62 0.77
N ASN A 41 8.96 5.18 -0.38
CA ASN A 41 7.56 5.32 -0.77
C ASN A 41 7.12 4.12 -1.63
N PRO A 42 6.29 3.19 -1.10
CA PRO A 42 5.80 2.05 -1.88
C PRO A 42 4.83 2.47 -2.99
N ASN A 43 4.33 3.71 -2.97
CA ASN A 43 3.26 4.19 -3.84
C ASN A 43 3.77 4.78 -5.17
N LEU A 44 5.08 4.79 -5.41
CA LEU A 44 5.70 5.42 -6.57
C LEU A 44 5.16 4.88 -7.91
N ALA A 45 4.89 3.57 -7.99
CA ALA A 45 4.44 2.88 -9.20
C ALA A 45 2.91 2.74 -9.32
N LEU A 46 2.11 3.31 -8.40
CA LEU A 46 0.66 3.15 -8.45
C LEU A 46 0.05 3.89 -9.65
N GLY A 47 -0.81 3.16 -10.38
CA GLY A 47 -1.57 3.66 -11.52
C GLY A 47 -2.54 4.79 -11.16
N GLY A 48 -3.07 4.78 -9.94
CA GLY A 48 -3.96 5.79 -9.37
C GLY A 48 -3.85 5.88 -7.85
N GLY A 49 -4.31 6.98 -7.25
CA GLY A 49 -4.39 7.12 -5.79
C GLY A 49 -3.05 7.27 -5.04
N ALA A 50 -1.91 7.33 -5.72
CA ALA A 50 -0.58 7.41 -5.10
C ALA A 50 -0.44 8.53 -4.04
N GLY A 51 -1.07 9.68 -4.30
CA GLY A 51 -1.10 10.81 -3.36
C GLY A 51 -1.94 10.55 -2.10
N ILE A 52 -3.04 9.81 -2.19
CA ILE A 52 -3.89 9.46 -1.04
C ILE A 52 -3.14 8.47 -0.15
N GLN A 53 -2.58 7.42 -0.74
CA GLN A 53 -1.83 6.40 0.01
C GLN A 53 -0.56 6.98 0.65
N SER A 54 0.12 7.90 -0.04
CA SER A 54 1.27 8.60 0.52
C SER A 54 0.86 9.54 1.67
N ALA A 55 -0.29 10.21 1.58
CA ALA A 55 -0.81 11.05 2.67
C ALA A 55 -1.19 10.22 3.90
N GLN A 56 -1.81 9.06 3.71
CA GLN A 56 -2.09 8.11 4.79
C GLN A 56 -0.78 7.64 5.45
N LEU A 57 0.23 7.28 4.65
CA LEU A 57 1.55 6.91 5.16
C LEU A 57 2.18 8.03 6.04
N MET A 58 2.01 9.29 5.67
CA MET A 58 2.49 10.41 6.51
C MET A 58 1.72 10.52 7.83
N ALA A 59 0.39 10.32 7.80
CA ALA A 59 -0.43 10.29 9.01
C ALA A 59 -0.03 9.12 9.94
N GLU A 60 0.29 7.97 9.35
CA GLU A 60 0.76 6.79 10.07
C GLU A 60 2.09 6.99 10.81
N HIS A 61 2.95 7.87 10.30
CA HIS A 61 4.22 8.25 10.89
C HIS A 61 4.13 9.50 11.79
N GLU A 62 2.91 9.99 12.05
CA GLU A 62 2.62 11.14 12.93
C GLU A 62 3.32 12.43 12.50
N VAL A 63 3.48 12.62 11.19
CA VAL A 63 4.05 13.82 10.63
C VAL A 63 3.06 14.97 10.80
N LYS A 64 3.55 16.14 11.23
CA LYS A 64 2.74 17.35 11.41
C LYS A 64 2.81 18.32 10.24
N ALA A 65 3.91 18.29 9.48
CA ALA A 65 4.07 19.09 8.28
C ALA A 65 4.78 18.31 7.18
N VAL A 66 4.37 18.51 5.92
CA VAL A 66 5.00 17.93 4.73
C VAL A 66 5.54 19.06 3.87
N LEU A 67 6.84 19.00 3.58
CA LEU A 67 7.50 19.86 2.59
C LEU A 67 7.63 19.09 1.29
N THR A 68 7.11 19.68 0.23
CA THR A 68 7.20 19.10 -1.12
C THR A 68 7.25 20.18 -2.18
N GLY A 69 7.63 19.82 -3.41
CA GLY A 69 7.52 20.75 -4.53
C GLY A 69 6.05 20.99 -4.88
N ASN A 70 5.34 19.91 -5.23
CA ASN A 70 3.95 19.95 -5.68
C ASN A 70 3.07 18.93 -4.98
N CYS A 71 1.85 19.34 -4.68
CA CYS A 71 0.80 18.53 -4.06
C CYS A 71 -0.52 18.69 -4.82
N GLY A 72 -1.06 17.58 -5.33
CA GLY A 72 -2.35 17.54 -6.02
C GLY A 72 -3.55 17.57 -5.07
N PRO A 73 -4.77 17.80 -5.57
CA PRO A 73 -5.97 18.02 -4.76
C PRO A 73 -6.31 16.85 -3.83
N ASN A 74 -6.23 15.62 -4.33
CA ASN A 74 -6.59 14.42 -3.55
C ASN A 74 -5.60 14.18 -2.40
N ALA A 75 -4.31 14.44 -2.64
CA ALA A 75 -3.29 14.36 -1.61
C ALA A 75 -3.48 15.47 -0.56
N TYR A 76 -3.68 16.71 -1.01
CA TYR A 76 -3.90 17.86 -0.14
C TYR A 76 -5.11 17.68 0.79
N GLN A 77 -6.24 17.21 0.24
CA GLN A 77 -7.44 16.93 1.04
C GLN A 77 -7.19 15.84 2.10
N THR A 78 -6.46 14.78 1.74
CA THR A 78 -6.13 13.69 2.66
C THR A 78 -5.19 14.16 3.77
N LEU A 79 -4.15 14.92 3.42
CA LEU A 79 -3.21 15.52 4.39
C LEU A 79 -3.94 16.47 5.35
N LYS A 80 -4.81 17.34 4.81
CA LYS A 80 -5.63 18.26 5.61
C LYS A 80 -6.61 17.54 6.54
N ALA A 81 -7.25 16.47 6.06
CA ALA A 81 -8.12 15.63 6.90
C ALA A 81 -7.36 14.93 8.03
N ALA A 82 -6.06 14.66 7.82
CA ALA A 82 -5.15 14.11 8.81
C ALA A 82 -4.52 15.16 9.75
N ASP A 83 -4.91 16.44 9.64
CA ASP A 83 -4.31 17.55 10.40
C ASP A 83 -2.80 17.70 10.15
N ILE A 84 -2.39 17.47 8.90
CA ILE A 84 -1.01 17.62 8.42
C ILE A 84 -0.92 18.87 7.56
N GLU A 85 -0.04 19.78 7.96
CA GLU A 85 0.25 21.01 7.25
C GLU A 85 1.00 20.73 5.94
N VAL A 86 0.57 21.33 4.83
CA VAL A 86 1.18 21.11 3.52
C VAL A 86 1.91 22.37 3.08
N ILE A 87 3.19 22.21 2.79
CA ILE A 87 4.10 23.27 2.39
C ILE A 87 4.61 22.92 1.00
N VAL A 88 4.11 23.64 0.00
CA VAL A 88 4.53 23.48 -1.38
C VAL A 88 5.62 24.48 -1.77
N GLY A 89 6.31 24.24 -2.88
CA GLY A 89 7.40 25.09 -3.35
C GLY A 89 8.77 24.77 -2.72
N ALA A 90 8.87 23.68 -1.95
CA ALA A 90 10.16 23.21 -1.48
C ALA A 90 11.04 22.78 -2.67
N SER A 91 12.26 23.28 -2.70
CA SER A 91 13.24 23.08 -3.78
C SER A 91 14.66 23.21 -3.23
N GLY A 92 15.62 22.63 -3.96
CA GLY A 92 17.01 22.51 -3.53
C GLY A 92 17.28 21.18 -2.84
N THR A 93 18.25 21.18 -1.93
CA THR A 93 18.53 20.00 -1.07
C THR A 93 17.50 19.90 0.06
N VAL A 94 17.33 18.70 0.61
CA VAL A 94 16.47 18.49 1.78
C VAL A 94 16.94 19.38 2.95
N ARG A 95 18.25 19.46 3.18
CA ARG A 95 18.87 20.32 4.20
C ARG A 95 18.46 21.78 4.03
N GLU A 96 18.51 22.32 2.82
CA GLU A 96 18.08 23.68 2.51
C GLU A 96 16.58 23.88 2.75
N ALA A 97 15.76 22.91 2.36
CA ALA A 97 14.31 22.97 2.56
C ALA A 97 13.94 23.03 4.05
N ILE A 98 14.59 22.21 4.89
CA ILE A 98 14.44 22.25 6.35
C ILE A 98 14.90 23.61 6.90
N GLY A 99 16.04 24.12 6.41
CA GLY A 99 16.57 25.42 6.82
C GLY A 99 15.58 26.56 6.55
N LYS A 100 14.99 26.58 5.34
CA LYS A 100 13.96 27.56 4.96
C LYS A 100 12.69 27.44 5.81
N PHE A 101 12.29 26.22 6.16
CA PHE A 101 11.16 25.98 7.05
C PHE A 101 11.43 26.50 8.47
N LYS A 102 12.59 26.17 9.05
CA LYS A 102 12.98 26.66 10.39
C LYS A 102 13.12 28.19 10.44
N ALA A 103 13.54 28.81 9.34
CA ALA A 103 13.64 30.26 9.21
C ALA A 103 12.28 30.96 8.99
N GLY A 104 11.16 30.22 8.93
CA GLY A 104 9.83 30.77 8.65
C GLY A 104 9.63 31.22 7.19
N GLY A 105 10.56 30.90 6.29
CA GLY A 105 10.54 31.30 4.88
C GLY A 105 9.64 30.44 3.98
N LEU A 106 9.01 29.39 4.54
CA LEU A 106 8.05 28.55 3.84
C LEU A 106 6.70 28.65 4.56
N SER A 107 5.70 29.19 3.87
CA SER A 107 4.36 29.36 4.41
C SER A 107 3.46 28.20 4.04
N SER A 108 2.63 27.77 4.98
CA SER A 108 1.57 26.80 4.71
C SER A 108 0.64 27.27 3.62
N THR A 109 0.28 26.34 2.75
CA THR A 109 -0.57 26.64 1.60
C THR A 109 -2.03 26.34 1.92
N GLN A 110 -2.91 27.26 1.53
CA GLN A 110 -4.36 27.12 1.74
C GLN A 110 -5.06 26.16 0.74
N GLY A 111 -4.33 25.63 -0.26
CA GLY A 111 -4.86 24.72 -1.28
C GLY A 111 -3.78 23.97 -2.06
N PRO A 112 -4.16 23.00 -2.93
CA PRO A 112 -3.23 22.30 -3.83
C PRO A 112 -2.64 23.23 -4.89
N ASN A 113 -1.44 22.94 -5.37
CA ASN A 113 -0.74 23.77 -6.36
C ASN A 113 -0.63 23.16 -7.77
N VAL A 114 -1.13 21.93 -7.96
CA VAL A 114 -1.21 21.27 -9.27
C VAL A 114 -2.58 20.64 -9.49
N ALA A 115 -3.00 20.53 -10.75
CA ALA A 115 -4.25 19.90 -11.15
C ALA A 115 -4.25 18.38 -10.86
N SER A 116 -5.45 17.79 -10.80
CA SER A 116 -5.62 16.33 -10.76
C SER A 116 -4.84 15.67 -11.91
N HIS A 117 -4.16 14.54 -11.63
CA HIS A 117 -3.35 13.76 -12.58
C HIS A 117 -1.97 14.31 -12.97
N PHE A 118 -1.44 15.32 -12.26
CA PHE A 118 -0.07 15.80 -12.47
C PHE A 118 0.97 14.66 -12.29
N GLY A 119 1.81 14.43 -13.31
CA GLY A 119 2.87 13.42 -13.29
C GLY A 119 2.52 12.05 -13.89
N MET A 120 1.40 11.91 -14.59
CA MET A 120 1.18 10.84 -15.57
C MET A 120 1.83 11.26 -16.90
N GLY A 121 3.08 10.91 -17.12
CA GLY A 121 3.88 11.47 -18.21
C GLY A 121 3.50 10.96 -19.60
N ALA A 122 3.46 11.88 -20.57
CA ALA A 122 4.05 11.70 -21.89
C ALA A 122 4.99 12.88 -22.13
N GLY A 123 6.27 12.60 -22.41
CA GLY A 123 7.29 13.61 -22.61
C GLY A 123 7.03 14.44 -23.87
N THR A 124 7.29 15.74 -23.77
CA THR A 124 7.81 16.55 -24.88
C THR A 124 8.80 17.55 -24.29
N GLU A 125 10.08 17.20 -24.42
CA GLU A 125 11.11 18.22 -24.57
C GLU A 125 10.81 18.97 -25.88
N GLY A 126 10.79 20.29 -25.82
CA GLY A 126 10.40 21.14 -26.94
C GLY A 126 10.78 22.58 -26.69
N SER A 127 12.08 22.82 -26.56
CA SER A 127 12.69 24.13 -26.64
C SER A 127 12.43 24.77 -28.01
N GLY A 128 11.79 25.93 -28.01
CA GLY A 128 12.07 26.99 -28.98
C GLY A 128 11.34 26.95 -30.33
N ALA A 129 11.30 28.16 -30.91
CA ALA A 129 10.95 28.53 -32.28
C ALA A 129 9.45 28.66 -32.62
N GLN A 130 9.03 29.92 -32.52
CA GLN A 130 8.18 30.60 -33.50
C GLN A 130 8.24 29.92 -34.88
N THR A 131 7.08 29.62 -35.48
CA THR A 131 6.89 29.85 -36.91
C THR A 131 5.40 29.86 -37.24
N SER A 132 5.04 30.94 -37.92
CA SER A 132 3.82 31.17 -38.67
C SER A 132 3.52 30.04 -39.67
N THR A 133 2.23 29.75 -39.82
CA THR A 133 1.61 29.02 -40.93
C THR A 133 2.13 29.45 -42.31
N PRO A 134 2.23 28.52 -43.26
CA PRO A 134 1.27 28.53 -44.38
C PRO A 134 0.76 27.13 -44.81
N PRO A 135 -0.24 27.04 -45.71
CA PRO A 135 -1.07 25.86 -45.90
C PRO A 135 -0.59 24.89 -46.98
N MET A 136 -0.96 23.62 -46.80
CA MET A 136 -1.42 22.64 -47.80
C MET A 136 -0.82 22.76 -49.21
N ASP A 137 0.15 21.90 -49.54
CA ASP A 137 0.38 21.48 -50.93
C ASP A 137 0.25 19.97 -51.06
N SER A 138 -0.53 19.59 -52.05
CA SER A 138 -0.90 18.23 -52.39
C SER A 138 0.12 17.70 -53.38
N SER A 139 1.04 16.83 -52.96
CA SER A 139 1.77 16.02 -53.94
C SER A 139 2.08 14.61 -53.42
N MET A 140 1.38 13.66 -54.05
CA MET A 140 1.84 12.36 -54.52
C MET A 140 2.91 11.63 -53.69
N GLY A 141 2.50 10.54 -53.05
CA GLY A 141 3.41 9.52 -52.54
C GLY A 141 2.72 8.20 -52.26
N ARG A 142 2.46 7.41 -53.31
CA ARG A 142 2.07 5.99 -53.21
C ARG A 142 3.08 5.24 -52.33
N GLY A 143 2.60 4.63 -51.25
CA GLY A 143 3.35 3.66 -50.46
C GLY A 143 2.48 2.45 -50.14
N MET A 144 2.32 1.55 -51.12
CA MET A 144 1.79 0.21 -50.89
C MET A 144 2.82 -0.59 -50.08
N GLY A 145 2.49 -0.93 -48.83
CA GLY A 145 3.30 -1.76 -47.95
C GLY A 145 2.47 -2.86 -47.32
N GLY A 146 2.08 -3.86 -48.11
CA GLY A 146 1.50 -5.10 -47.63
C GLY A 146 2.58 -6.15 -47.31
N GLY A 147 2.54 -6.71 -46.11
CA GLY A 147 3.21 -7.98 -45.75
C GLY A 147 2.43 -8.59 -44.58
N ARG A 148 1.54 -9.57 -44.77
CA ARG A 148 1.78 -11.02 -44.96
C ARG A 148 2.78 -11.63 -43.98
N GLY A 149 2.25 -12.01 -42.81
CA GLY A 149 2.18 -13.40 -42.33
C GLY A 149 3.48 -14.10 -41.91
N MET A 150 3.45 -14.70 -40.72
CA MET A 150 3.99 -16.04 -40.45
C MET A 150 3.38 -16.58 -39.14
N GLY A 151 2.47 -17.54 -39.27
CA GLY A 151 2.18 -18.49 -38.21
C GLY A 151 3.27 -19.56 -38.15
N ARG A 152 3.54 -20.07 -36.96
CA ARG A 152 4.28 -21.30 -36.59
C ARG A 152 4.19 -21.39 -35.06
N GLY A 153 3.85 -22.49 -34.40
CA GLY A 153 3.56 -23.87 -34.79
C GLY A 153 3.28 -24.66 -33.50
N MET A 154 2.54 -25.75 -33.63
CA MET A 154 2.25 -26.74 -32.59
C MET A 154 3.52 -27.31 -31.94
N GLY A 155 3.48 -27.55 -30.63
CA GLY A 155 4.43 -28.37 -29.88
C GLY A 155 3.69 -29.37 -29.00
N MET A 156 3.34 -30.50 -29.59
CA MET A 156 2.81 -31.69 -28.92
C MET A 156 3.99 -32.61 -28.60
N GLY A 157 4.15 -33.05 -27.35
CA GLY A 157 5.08 -34.09 -26.95
C GLY A 157 5.06 -34.25 -25.42
N GLY A 158 4.79 -35.40 -24.82
CA GLY A 158 4.79 -36.76 -25.33
C GLY A 158 5.76 -37.62 -24.55
N GLY A 159 5.36 -38.06 -23.35
CA GLY A 159 5.60 -39.45 -22.93
C GLY A 159 6.68 -39.78 -21.90
N ARG A 160 6.37 -40.91 -21.22
CA ARG A 160 7.23 -41.87 -20.49
C ARG A 160 7.59 -41.49 -19.05
N GLY A 161 7.42 -42.34 -18.04
CA GLY A 161 7.02 -43.74 -18.02
C GLY A 161 7.17 -44.35 -16.62
N MET A 162 6.30 -45.33 -16.34
CA MET A 162 6.56 -46.63 -15.70
C MET A 162 7.26 -46.75 -14.32
N GLY A 163 6.57 -47.46 -13.42
CA GLY A 163 7.12 -48.19 -12.27
C GLY A 163 6.02 -48.37 -11.21
N ARG A 164 5.11 -49.36 -11.30
CA ARG A 164 5.30 -50.81 -11.06
C ARG A 164 6.06 -51.09 -9.75
N GLY A 165 5.31 -51.42 -8.70
CA GLY A 165 5.85 -51.88 -7.42
C GLY A 165 4.77 -52.47 -6.52
N MET A 166 4.29 -53.67 -6.86
CA MET A 166 3.64 -54.58 -5.92
C MET A 166 4.66 -54.97 -4.83
N GLY A 167 4.25 -54.91 -3.56
CA GLY A 167 5.07 -55.34 -2.43
C GLY A 167 4.19 -55.73 -1.24
N MET A 168 3.66 -56.94 -1.31
CA MET A 168 2.95 -57.64 -0.24
C MET A 168 3.99 -58.32 0.68
N GLY A 169 3.74 -58.35 1.99
CA GLY A 169 4.53 -59.13 2.96
C GLY A 169 5.05 -58.23 4.08
N GLY A 170 4.81 -58.50 5.36
CA GLY A 170 4.70 -59.80 6.00
C GLY A 170 5.65 -59.74 7.21
N GLY A 171 5.17 -60.13 8.38
CA GLY A 171 5.77 -59.80 9.68
C GLY A 171 7.22 -60.26 9.88
N GLY A 172 7.85 -59.70 10.90
CA GLY A 172 9.18 -60.14 11.32
C GLY A 172 9.66 -59.43 12.57
N ARG A 173 9.53 -60.12 13.70
CA ARG A 173 10.15 -59.80 15.00
C ARG A 173 11.66 -59.60 14.83
N GLY A 174 12.23 -58.65 15.56
CA GLY A 174 13.68 -58.50 15.72
C GLY A 174 14.01 -57.79 17.03
N MET A 175 14.19 -58.59 18.09
CA MET A 175 14.73 -58.17 19.38
C MET A 175 16.22 -57.85 19.25
N GLY A 176 16.67 -56.74 19.83
CA GLY A 176 18.08 -56.43 20.03
C GLY A 176 18.24 -55.64 21.33
N PRO A 177 18.92 -56.17 22.37
CA PRO A 177 19.03 -55.53 23.67
C PRO A 177 20.28 -54.67 23.78
N GLY A 178 20.11 -53.49 24.38
CA GLY A 178 21.13 -52.86 25.22
C GLY A 178 22.06 -51.88 24.54
N MET A 179 22.03 -50.62 25.00
CA MET A 179 23.20 -49.96 25.59
C MET A 179 22.81 -48.61 26.20
N GLY A 180 22.99 -48.51 27.53
CA GLY A 180 23.46 -47.32 28.22
C GLY A 180 22.56 -46.09 28.30
N VAL A 181 21.71 -46.04 29.33
CA VAL A 181 21.18 -44.77 29.86
C VAL A 181 22.28 -44.03 30.62
N ALA A 182 22.55 -42.78 30.21
CA ALA A 182 23.24 -41.80 31.04
C ALA A 182 22.23 -41.10 31.97
N PRO A 183 22.59 -40.80 33.24
CA PRO A 183 21.67 -40.18 34.19
C PRO A 183 21.67 -38.66 34.00
N GLY A 184 20.48 -38.04 33.96
CA GLY A 184 20.39 -36.57 34.01
C GLY A 184 19.21 -35.92 33.29
N ALA A 185 18.04 -36.56 33.20
CA ALA A 185 16.82 -35.87 32.78
C ALA A 185 15.77 -36.01 33.89
N GLU A 186 15.36 -34.87 34.42
CA GLU A 186 14.34 -34.72 35.46
C GLU A 186 13.03 -35.37 35.03
N GLU A 187 12.38 -36.04 35.98
CA GLU A 187 11.16 -36.81 35.80
C GLU A 187 9.98 -35.92 35.40
N PHE A 188 9.47 -36.12 34.18
CA PHE A 188 8.10 -35.75 33.86
C PHE A 188 7.13 -36.69 34.59
N PRO A 189 6.02 -36.19 35.14
CA PRO A 189 5.05 -37.02 35.85
C PRO A 189 4.43 -38.06 34.90
N PRO A 190 4.08 -39.26 35.40
CA PRO A 190 3.58 -40.33 34.55
C PRO A 190 2.19 -40.00 34.01
N VAL A 191 2.03 -40.15 32.69
CA VAL A 191 0.74 -40.07 32.00
C VAL A 191 -0.09 -41.32 32.34
N PRO A 192 -1.35 -41.21 32.78
CA PRO A 192 -2.16 -42.38 33.06
C PRO A 192 -2.53 -43.12 31.78
N ALA A 193 -2.31 -44.43 31.80
CA ALA A 193 -2.63 -45.37 30.74
C ALA A 193 -4.15 -45.62 30.66
N SER A 194 -4.86 -44.84 29.85
CA SER A 194 -6.13 -45.22 29.16
C SER A 194 -6.90 -44.06 28.52
N ALA A 195 -6.24 -42.95 28.18
CA ALA A 195 -6.86 -41.94 27.31
C ALA A 195 -6.77 -42.45 25.86
N GLY A 196 -7.90 -42.66 25.20
CA GLY A 196 -7.90 -43.04 23.78
C GLY A 196 -7.27 -41.93 22.95
N GLU A 197 -6.73 -42.24 21.78
CA GLU A 197 -6.18 -41.23 20.84
C GLU A 197 -7.16 -40.05 20.64
N ALA A 198 -8.47 -40.31 20.70
CA ALA A 198 -9.52 -39.30 20.66
C ALA A 198 -9.49 -38.29 21.83
N ASP A 199 -9.12 -38.71 23.04
CA ASP A 199 -9.02 -37.82 24.21
C ASP A 199 -7.78 -36.92 24.12
N VAL A 200 -6.68 -37.47 23.60
CA VAL A 200 -5.45 -36.70 23.33
C VAL A 200 -5.70 -35.64 22.25
N LEU A 201 -6.33 -36.02 21.14
CA LEU A 201 -6.66 -35.09 20.06
C LEU A 201 -7.67 -34.01 20.50
N ARG A 202 -8.62 -34.34 21.39
CA ARG A 202 -9.52 -33.33 21.98
C ARG A 202 -8.78 -32.36 22.89
N ALA A 203 -7.84 -32.84 23.70
CA ALA A 203 -7.01 -31.98 24.52
C ALA A 203 -6.11 -31.05 23.67
N GLU A 204 -5.56 -31.56 22.57
CA GLU A 204 -4.81 -30.74 21.61
C GLU A 204 -5.68 -29.70 20.92
N ALA A 205 -6.89 -30.07 20.49
CA ALA A 205 -7.86 -29.13 19.90
C ALA A 205 -8.24 -28.01 20.88
N GLN A 206 -8.48 -28.33 22.15
CA GLN A 206 -8.76 -27.33 23.20
C GLN A 206 -7.58 -26.39 23.42
N ASN A 207 -6.35 -26.90 23.37
CA ASN A 207 -5.16 -26.07 23.49
C ASN A 207 -5.00 -25.12 22.29
N LEU A 208 -5.25 -25.61 21.07
CA LEU A 208 -5.24 -24.78 19.86
C LEU A 208 -6.30 -23.68 19.91
N GLU A 209 -7.51 -23.97 20.40
CA GLU A 209 -8.54 -22.96 20.61
C GLU A 209 -8.10 -21.88 21.60
N ALA A 210 -7.46 -22.26 22.72
CA ALA A 210 -6.92 -21.32 23.69
C ALA A 210 -5.79 -20.45 23.08
N GLN A 211 -4.93 -21.04 22.24
CA GLN A 211 -3.91 -20.31 21.49
C GLN A 211 -4.53 -19.30 20.51
N LEU A 212 -5.56 -19.70 19.76
CA LEU A 212 -6.30 -18.82 18.86
C LEU A 212 -6.95 -17.65 19.61
N GLN A 213 -7.57 -17.92 20.76
CA GLN A 213 -8.14 -16.86 21.60
C GLN A 213 -7.08 -15.88 22.08
N THR A 214 -5.91 -16.39 22.49
CA THR A 214 -4.77 -15.56 22.90
C THR A 214 -4.26 -14.69 21.75
N ILE A 215 -4.11 -15.26 20.55
CA ILE A 215 -3.69 -14.52 19.35
C ILE A 215 -4.71 -13.43 19.01
N ASN A 216 -6.01 -13.73 19.03
CA ASN A 216 -7.06 -12.75 18.76
C ASN A 216 -7.10 -11.64 19.82
N SER A 217 -6.87 -11.97 21.09
CA SER A 217 -6.74 -10.98 22.16
C SER A 217 -5.53 -10.05 21.92
N ARG A 218 -4.38 -10.60 21.52
CA ARG A 218 -3.21 -9.81 21.14
C ARG A 218 -3.46 -8.95 19.90
N ILE A 219 -4.16 -9.47 18.89
CA ILE A 219 -4.61 -8.67 17.74
C ILE A 219 -5.49 -7.51 18.20
N GLY A 220 -6.44 -7.76 19.10
CA GLY A 220 -7.29 -6.74 19.70
C GLY A 220 -6.51 -5.68 20.48
N GLN A 221 -5.50 -6.08 21.25
CA GLN A 221 -4.61 -5.16 21.97
C GLN A 221 -3.70 -4.34 21.03
N LEU A 222 -3.20 -4.95 19.97
CA LEU A 222 -2.42 -4.26 18.94
C LEU A 222 -3.28 -3.35 18.06
N ALA A 223 -4.56 -3.67 17.90
CA ALA A 223 -5.55 -2.83 17.25
C ALA A 223 -5.99 -1.66 18.16
N SER A 224 -6.17 -1.87 19.46
CA SER A 224 -6.56 -0.82 20.42
C SER A 224 -5.42 0.16 20.74
N GLY A 225 -4.16 -0.27 20.67
CA GLY A 225 -2.99 0.60 20.68
C GLY A 225 -2.83 1.47 19.42
N ARG A 226 -3.59 1.18 18.36
CA ARG A 226 -3.77 2.06 17.20
C ARG A 226 -5.07 2.85 17.34
N ALA A 227 -5.17 3.70 18.37
CA ALA A 227 -6.04 4.88 18.32
C ALA A 227 -5.50 5.88 17.27
N ARG A 228 -5.21 5.39 16.07
CA ARG A 228 -4.92 6.16 14.87
C ARG A 228 -6.21 6.85 14.48
N LEU A 229 -6.09 8.12 14.09
CA LEU A 229 -7.15 8.94 13.49
C LEU A 229 -8.11 8.06 12.67
N ARG A 230 -9.32 7.78 13.20
CA ARG A 230 -10.30 6.92 12.53
C ARG A 230 -10.92 7.72 11.39
N LEU A 231 -10.28 7.70 10.22
CA LEU A 231 -10.82 8.31 9.02
C LEU A 231 -11.91 7.38 8.46
N LEU A 232 -13.14 7.86 8.36
CA LEU A 232 -14.25 7.16 7.74
C LEU A 232 -14.51 7.75 6.36
N ALA A 233 -14.86 6.90 5.40
CA ALA A 233 -15.33 7.36 4.12
C ALA A 233 -16.72 8.00 4.27
N ALA A 234 -16.94 9.11 3.58
CA ALA A 234 -18.16 9.90 3.58
C ALA A 234 -18.59 10.19 2.13
N VAL A 235 -19.90 10.10 1.87
CA VAL A 235 -20.50 10.26 0.53
C VAL A 235 -21.09 11.66 0.38
N ASP A 236 -20.84 12.29 -0.76
CA ASP A 236 -21.53 13.49 -1.23
C ASP A 236 -22.74 13.07 -2.10
N ALA A 237 -23.94 13.25 -1.54
CA ALA A 237 -25.19 12.91 -2.20
C ALA A 237 -25.43 13.68 -3.51
N GLY A 238 -24.88 14.90 -3.65
CA GLY A 238 -25.07 15.72 -4.85
C GLY A 238 -24.24 15.26 -6.05
N LYS A 239 -23.16 14.52 -5.81
CA LYS A 239 -22.26 14.00 -6.85
C LYS A 239 -22.40 12.49 -7.09
N CYS A 240 -22.97 11.77 -6.13
CA CYS A 240 -23.10 10.33 -6.22
C CYS A 240 -24.12 9.93 -7.29
N THR A 241 -23.68 9.17 -8.29
CA THR A 241 -24.55 8.62 -9.35
C THR A 241 -25.01 7.19 -9.08
N ALA A 242 -24.73 6.65 -7.89
CA ALA A 242 -25.03 5.26 -7.51
C ALA A 242 -24.49 4.19 -8.49
N CYS A 243 -23.35 4.44 -9.14
CA CYS A 243 -22.75 3.52 -10.12
C CYS A 243 -22.25 2.17 -9.53
N GLY A 244 -22.14 2.03 -8.21
CA GLY A 244 -21.77 0.78 -7.54
C GLY A 244 -20.27 0.45 -7.51
N LEU A 245 -19.40 1.27 -8.11
CA LEU A 245 -17.95 1.04 -8.12
C LEU A 245 -17.35 0.96 -6.71
N CYS A 246 -17.74 1.87 -5.83
CA CYS A 246 -17.25 1.93 -4.44
C CYS A 246 -17.55 0.67 -3.63
N GLU A 247 -18.71 0.03 -3.86
CA GLU A 247 -19.10 -1.23 -3.22
C GLU A 247 -18.23 -2.39 -3.69
N LYS A 248 -17.94 -2.47 -5.01
CA LYS A 248 -17.11 -3.54 -5.58
C LYS A 248 -15.65 -3.48 -5.12
N VAL A 249 -15.11 -2.27 -4.93
CA VAL A 249 -13.70 -2.08 -4.54
C VAL A 249 -13.50 -2.09 -3.03
N CYS A 250 -14.56 -2.23 -2.22
CA CYS A 250 -14.46 -2.20 -0.76
C CYS A 250 -14.09 -3.59 -0.21
N PRO A 251 -12.88 -3.79 0.36
CA PRO A 251 -12.42 -5.10 0.84
C PRO A 251 -13.18 -5.54 2.08
N GLU A 252 -13.61 -4.58 2.90
CA GLU A 252 -14.38 -4.82 4.13
C GLU A 252 -15.89 -4.92 3.89
N GLN A 253 -16.33 -4.78 2.63
CA GLN A 253 -17.75 -4.75 2.26
C GLN A 253 -18.56 -3.77 3.13
N ALA A 254 -17.95 -2.62 3.42
CA ALA A 254 -18.50 -1.59 4.29
C ALA A 254 -19.47 -0.64 3.56
N ILE A 255 -19.64 -0.78 2.25
CA ILE A 255 -20.41 0.14 1.40
C ILE A 255 -21.55 -0.63 0.74
N THR A 256 -22.75 -0.06 0.78
CA THR A 256 -23.94 -0.58 0.08
C THR A 256 -24.50 0.50 -0.82
N VAL A 257 -24.78 0.18 -2.08
CA VAL A 257 -25.31 1.16 -3.06
C VAL A 257 -26.75 0.79 -3.44
N GLU A 258 -27.68 1.66 -3.05
CA GLU A 258 -29.06 1.64 -3.56
C GLU A 258 -29.29 2.86 -4.46
N LYS A 259 -29.92 3.93 -3.94
CA LYS A 259 -30.08 5.21 -4.65
C LYS A 259 -28.88 6.13 -4.48
N ILE A 260 -28.15 6.00 -3.37
CA ILE A 260 -26.91 6.68 -3.03
C ILE A 260 -26.06 5.66 -2.27
N ALA A 261 -24.72 5.78 -2.34
CA ALA A 261 -23.84 4.94 -1.54
C ALA A 261 -23.99 5.24 -0.03
N VAL A 262 -24.10 4.20 0.78
CA VAL A 262 -24.17 4.27 2.24
C VAL A 262 -22.99 3.50 2.84
N ILE A 263 -22.34 4.09 3.85
CA ILE A 263 -21.09 3.56 4.43
C ILE A 263 -21.35 3.15 5.88
N SER A 264 -20.98 1.92 6.21
CA SER A 264 -21.00 1.38 7.57
C SER A 264 -19.77 1.84 8.34
N ALA A 265 -19.96 2.73 9.32
CA ALA A 265 -18.90 3.20 10.21
C ALA A 265 -18.25 2.08 11.04
N ALA A 266 -19.00 0.99 11.30
CA ALA A 266 -18.50 -0.15 12.05
C ALA A 266 -17.49 -0.99 11.24
N LYS A 267 -17.71 -1.16 9.93
CA LYS A 267 -16.88 -1.97 9.04
C LYS A 267 -15.82 -1.16 8.28
N CYS A 268 -16.04 0.15 8.12
CA CYS A 268 -15.13 0.98 7.37
C CYS A 268 -13.79 1.15 8.12
N THR A 269 -12.71 0.69 7.48
CA THR A 269 -11.33 0.81 7.98
C THR A 269 -10.65 2.11 7.56
N GLY A 270 -11.29 2.92 6.71
CA GLY A 270 -10.71 4.17 6.22
C GLY A 270 -9.65 4.00 5.13
N CYS A 271 -9.53 2.83 4.50
CA CYS A 271 -8.46 2.53 3.53
C CYS A 271 -8.45 3.44 2.29
N GLY A 272 -9.57 4.08 1.94
CA GLY A 272 -9.63 5.08 0.87
C GLY A 272 -9.72 4.55 -0.56
N GLN A 273 -9.79 3.23 -0.79
CA GLN A 273 -9.92 2.67 -2.14
C GLN A 273 -11.16 3.18 -2.89
N CYS A 274 -12.30 3.30 -2.20
CA CYS A 274 -13.51 3.84 -2.78
C CYS A 274 -13.40 5.31 -3.22
N VAL A 275 -12.54 6.10 -2.56
CA VAL A 275 -12.26 7.50 -2.93
C VAL A 275 -11.42 7.55 -4.19
N ALA A 276 -10.40 6.68 -4.30
CA ALA A 276 -9.51 6.63 -5.46
C ALA A 276 -10.21 6.19 -6.75
N GLU A 277 -11.19 5.30 -6.64
CA GLU A 277 -11.90 4.69 -7.78
C GLU A 277 -13.21 5.40 -8.12
N CYS A 278 -13.60 6.45 -7.40
CA CYS A 278 -14.85 7.16 -7.66
C CYS A 278 -14.72 8.05 -8.89
N PRO A 279 -15.43 7.77 -10.01
CA PRO A 279 -15.31 8.58 -11.23
C PRO A 279 -15.97 9.96 -11.11
N GLN A 280 -16.74 10.19 -10.03
CA GLN A 280 -17.48 11.43 -9.79
C GLN A 280 -16.88 12.26 -8.63
N ASP A 281 -15.76 11.80 -8.04
CA ASP A 281 -15.18 12.39 -6.83
C ASP A 281 -16.22 12.65 -5.72
N ALA A 282 -17.20 11.73 -5.60
CA ALA A 282 -18.31 11.83 -4.66
C ALA A 282 -17.97 11.29 -3.26
N LEU A 283 -16.75 10.79 -3.05
CA LEU A 283 -16.32 10.14 -1.81
C LEU A 283 -15.12 10.88 -1.23
N THR A 284 -15.10 11.06 0.10
CA THR A 284 -13.99 11.70 0.82
C THR A 284 -13.70 10.95 2.12
N LEU A 285 -12.49 11.07 2.67
CA LEU A 285 -12.18 10.59 4.02
C LEU A 285 -12.34 11.73 5.02
N LYS A 286 -13.18 11.53 6.04
CA LYS A 286 -13.42 12.48 7.13
C LYS A 286 -13.17 11.81 8.47
N LYS A 287 -12.87 12.60 9.50
CA LYS A 287 -12.72 12.08 10.87
C LYS A 287 -14.07 11.52 11.35
N GLY A 288 -14.07 10.25 11.74
CA GLY A 288 -15.22 9.51 12.25
C GLY A 288 -15.35 9.54 13.76
#